data_AF-A0A2E5V241-F1
#
_entry.id   AF-A0A2E5V241-F1
#
_cell.length_a   1.000
_cell.length_b   1.000
_cell.length_c   1.000
_cell.angle_alpha   90.00
_cell.angle_beta   90.00
_cell.angle_gamma   90.00
#
_symmetry.space_group_name_H-M   'P 1'
#
loop_
_entity.id
_entity.type
_entity.pdbx_description
1 polymer ?
#
loop_
_entity_poly.entity_id
_entity_poly.type
_entity_poly.pdbx_seq_one_letter_code
_entity_poly.pdbx_strand_id
1 'polypeptide(L)'
;MEQKIIKFEHKDRTTAQRAHEKTYHLQLEGLNSAENFLVWMTQYWVRSTIQRIDPLPLIRKSIEEILDKEDQEEFVQYINYIFYLFFNVSSYPLTLGCQHCKKLGSFELNCMALVSFRQNNDNHLTKNLLGHILGINYSEDTKNYIDLISEIYLKSNLKLQLRPEYQDLFQLKSAFMNHSLKYLGSIN
;
A
#
# COMPACT_ATOMS: atom_id res chain seq x y z
N MET A 1 27.97 -33.94 -32.94
CA MET A 1 28.60 -32.73 -32.37
C MET A 1 27.52 -32.04 -31.55
N GLU A 2 27.51 -32.30 -30.24
CA GLU A 2 26.38 -32.08 -29.33
C GLU A 2 26.34 -30.65 -28.77
N GLN A 3 25.14 -30.06 -28.71
CA GLN A 3 24.89 -28.74 -28.14
C GLN A 3 24.97 -28.81 -26.60
N LYS A 4 25.88 -28.04 -26.01
CA LYS A 4 25.97 -27.85 -24.55
C LYS A 4 24.81 -26.99 -24.06
N ILE A 5 23.88 -27.61 -23.36
CA ILE A 5 22.85 -26.92 -22.54
C ILE A 5 23.55 -26.37 -21.29
N ILE A 6 23.50 -25.06 -21.09
CA ILE A 6 23.95 -24.41 -19.86
C ILE A 6 22.85 -24.62 -18.80
N LYS A 7 23.12 -25.49 -17.81
CA LYS A 7 22.33 -25.59 -16.58
C LYS A 7 22.61 -24.36 -15.72
N PHE A 8 21.58 -23.56 -15.43
CA PHE A 8 21.64 -22.60 -14.34
C PHE A 8 21.35 -23.35 -13.02
N GLU A 9 22.38 -23.50 -12.20
CA GLU A 9 22.24 -23.98 -10.83
C GLU A 9 21.47 -22.94 -10.01
N HIS A 10 20.36 -23.38 -9.43
CA HIS A 10 19.63 -22.64 -8.40
C HIS A 10 20.53 -22.49 -7.17
N LYS A 11 21.21 -21.36 -7.04
CA LYS A 11 21.85 -20.97 -5.77
C LYS A 11 20.78 -20.53 -4.77
N ASP A 12 20.54 -21.43 -3.81
CA ASP A 12 20.13 -21.21 -2.42
C ASP A 12 19.20 -20.03 -2.11
N ARG A 13 17.89 -20.36 -2.06
CA ARG A 13 16.81 -19.50 -1.53
C ARG A 13 16.80 -19.38 0.00
N THR A 14 17.80 -19.89 0.71
CA THR A 14 17.73 -20.12 2.16
C THR A 14 18.41 -19.05 3.03
N THR A 15 19.17 -18.11 2.45
CA THR A 15 19.87 -17.07 3.25
C THR A 15 19.12 -15.73 3.30
N ALA A 16 18.20 -15.47 2.36
CA ALA A 16 17.40 -14.22 2.37
C ALA A 16 16.25 -14.23 3.41
N GLN A 17 15.93 -15.38 4.00
CA GLN A 17 14.79 -15.52 4.91
C GLN A 17 15.08 -15.09 6.37
N ARG A 18 16.32 -14.80 6.76
CA ARG A 18 16.67 -14.44 8.15
C ARG A 18 16.96 -12.97 8.41
N ALA A 19 16.89 -12.09 7.41
CA ALA A 19 17.09 -10.65 7.58
C ALA A 19 15.77 -9.84 7.65
N HIS A 20 14.61 -10.50 7.72
CA HIS A 20 13.29 -9.86 7.63
C HIS A 20 12.72 -9.30 8.95
N GLU A 21 13.46 -9.29 10.06
CA GLU A 21 12.93 -8.81 11.34
C GLU A 21 13.13 -7.32 11.57
N LYS A 22 12.56 -6.50 10.67
CA LYS A 22 11.80 -5.28 10.99
C LYS A 22 10.81 -5.00 9.86
N THR A 23 10.04 -6.00 9.43
CA THR A 23 8.82 -5.70 8.69
C THR A 23 7.90 -4.96 9.66
N TYR A 24 7.66 -3.66 9.40
CA TYR A 24 6.81 -2.81 10.24
C TYR A 24 5.36 -3.29 10.12
N HIS A 25 5.06 -4.34 10.87
CA HIS A 25 3.73 -4.85 11.05
C HIS A 25 3.15 -4.18 12.29
N LEU A 26 2.38 -3.12 12.08
CA LEU A 26 1.56 -2.59 13.15
C LEU A 26 0.38 -3.55 13.34
N GLN A 27 0.25 -4.10 14.54
CA GLN A 27 -0.98 -4.72 14.99
C GLN A 27 -1.93 -3.59 15.37
N LEU A 28 -2.85 -3.25 14.48
CA LEU A 28 -3.97 -2.38 14.84
C LEU A 28 -5.14 -3.28 15.23
N GLU A 29 -5.30 -3.47 16.55
CA GLU A 29 -6.59 -3.90 17.08
C GLU A 29 -7.59 -2.74 16.98
N GLY A 30 -8.87 -3.05 16.81
CA GLY A 30 -9.92 -2.03 16.78
C GLY A 30 -10.00 -1.20 15.50
N LEU A 31 -9.81 -1.82 14.32
CA LEU A 31 -10.19 -1.20 13.05
C LEU A 31 -11.71 -1.03 12.98
N ASN A 32 -12.17 0.16 12.57
CA ASN A 32 -13.58 0.40 12.29
C ASN A 32 -13.98 -0.17 10.91
N SER A 33 -15.27 -0.11 10.55
CA SER A 33 -15.75 -0.70 9.28
C SER A 33 -15.10 -0.07 8.04
N ALA A 34 -14.86 1.24 8.03
CA ALA A 34 -14.24 1.94 6.89
C ALA A 34 -12.77 1.53 6.70
N GLU A 35 -12.03 1.39 7.80
CA GLU A 35 -10.65 0.90 7.78
C GLU A 35 -10.57 -0.56 7.34
N ASN A 36 -11.45 -1.42 7.89
CA ASN A 36 -11.54 -2.82 7.46
C ASN A 36 -11.85 -2.95 5.97
N PHE A 37 -12.73 -2.10 5.44
CA PHE A 37 -13.05 -2.08 4.03
C PHE A 37 -11.83 -1.71 3.16
N LEU A 38 -11.10 -0.65 3.51
CA LEU A 38 -9.90 -0.26 2.78
C LEU A 38 -8.80 -1.34 2.85
N VAL A 39 -8.56 -1.90 4.04
CA VAL A 39 -7.59 -2.99 4.24
C VAL A 39 -7.96 -4.20 3.37
N TRP A 40 -9.23 -4.62 3.40
CA TRP A 40 -9.70 -5.72 2.57
C TRP A 40 -9.50 -5.43 1.08
N MET A 41 -9.89 -4.25 0.60
CA MET A 41 -9.72 -3.88 -0.81
C MET A 41 -8.27 -3.91 -1.24
N THR A 42 -7.37 -3.31 -0.45
CA THR A 42 -5.93 -3.31 -0.73
C THR A 42 -5.37 -4.72 -0.80
N GLN A 43 -5.66 -5.57 0.19
CA GLN A 43 -5.17 -6.94 0.22
C GLN A 43 -5.73 -7.80 -0.91
N TYR A 44 -7.03 -7.63 -1.19
CA TYR A 44 -7.68 -8.33 -2.28
C TYR A 44 -7.09 -7.94 -3.64
N TRP A 45 -6.91 -6.64 -3.88
CA TRP A 45 -6.30 -6.12 -5.10
C TRP A 45 -4.89 -6.70 -5.31
N VAL A 46 -4.01 -6.55 -4.33
CA VAL A 46 -2.60 -6.99 -4.44
C VAL A 46 -2.50 -8.49 -4.68
N ARG A 47 -3.25 -9.31 -3.92
CA ARG A 47 -3.19 -10.77 -4.06
C ARG A 47 -3.72 -11.24 -5.41
N SER A 48 -4.80 -10.63 -5.89
CA SER A 48 -5.39 -10.96 -7.19
C SER A 48 -4.41 -10.63 -8.32
N THR A 49 -3.79 -9.44 -8.28
CA THR A 49 -2.76 -9.03 -9.24
C THR A 49 -1.57 -9.99 -9.25
N ILE A 50 -1.07 -10.41 -8.09
CA ILE A 50 0.04 -11.40 -7.98
C ILE A 50 -0.36 -12.73 -8.61
N GLN A 51 -1.62 -13.15 -8.42
CA GLN A 51 -2.18 -14.38 -8.99
C GLN A 51 -2.61 -14.22 -10.46
N ARG A 52 -2.40 -13.05 -11.07
CA ARG A 52 -2.81 -12.72 -12.44
C ARG A 52 -4.33 -12.83 -12.66
N ILE A 53 -5.09 -12.53 -11.61
CA ILE A 53 -6.55 -12.41 -11.63
C ILE A 53 -6.89 -10.93 -11.66
N ASP A 54 -7.84 -10.53 -12.51
CA ASP A 54 -8.34 -9.15 -12.53
C ASP A 54 -9.13 -8.86 -11.22
N PRO A 55 -8.68 -7.91 -10.37
CA PRO A 55 -9.37 -7.59 -9.13
C PRO A 55 -10.64 -6.75 -9.32
N LEU A 56 -10.82 -6.10 -10.47
CA LEU A 56 -11.85 -5.08 -10.63
C LEU A 56 -13.29 -5.59 -10.47
N PRO A 57 -13.68 -6.78 -10.98
CA PRO A 57 -15.06 -7.26 -10.85
C PRO A 57 -15.51 -7.40 -9.40
N LEU A 58 -14.66 -7.89 -8.50
CA LEU A 58 -15.02 -8.06 -7.10
C LEU A 58 -14.94 -6.77 -6.29
N ILE A 59 -14.02 -5.85 -6.63
CA ILE A 59 -14.02 -4.50 -6.03
C ILE A 59 -15.32 -3.78 -6.38
N ARG A 60 -15.72 -3.78 -7.67
CA ARG A 60 -16.99 -3.18 -8.12
C ARG A 60 -18.17 -3.74 -7.35
N LYS A 61 -18.30 -5.06 -7.27
CA LYS A 61 -19.38 -5.71 -6.52
C LYS A 61 -19.39 -5.30 -5.04
N SER A 62 -18.23 -5.13 -4.42
CA SER A 62 -18.14 -4.78 -3.00
C SER A 62 -18.58 -3.34 -2.68
N ILE A 63 -18.50 -2.43 -3.65
CA ILE A 63 -18.89 -1.02 -3.45
C ILE A 63 -20.34 -0.75 -3.82
N GLU A 64 -21.02 -1.65 -4.55
CA GLU A 64 -22.42 -1.48 -5.00
C GLU A 64 -23.37 -1.21 -3.83
N GLU A 65 -23.12 -1.81 -2.68
CA GLU A 65 -23.93 -1.69 -1.46
C GLU A 65 -23.45 -0.58 -0.52
N ILE A 66 -22.28 0.02 -0.80
CA ILE A 66 -21.60 0.95 0.12
C ILE A 66 -21.60 2.38 -0.43
N LEU A 67 -21.41 2.54 -1.74
CA LEU A 67 -21.25 3.82 -2.40
C LEU A 67 -22.46 4.15 -3.29
N ASP A 68 -22.78 5.43 -3.40
CA ASP A 68 -23.80 5.92 -4.32
C ASP A 68 -23.41 5.61 -5.77
N LYS A 69 -24.40 5.29 -6.60
CA LYS A 69 -24.20 4.81 -7.98
C LYS A 69 -23.36 5.77 -8.83
N GLU A 70 -23.48 7.07 -8.59
CA GLU A 70 -22.72 8.11 -9.29
C GLU A 70 -21.22 8.09 -8.96
N ASP A 71 -20.85 7.69 -7.74
CA ASP A 71 -19.45 7.70 -7.27
C ASP A 71 -18.74 6.34 -7.55
N GLN A 72 -19.49 5.27 -7.86
CA GLN A 72 -18.94 3.90 -7.94
C GLN A 72 -17.84 3.71 -9.01
N GLU A 73 -18.08 4.17 -10.23
CA GLU A 73 -17.14 3.99 -11.34
C GLU A 73 -15.85 4.77 -11.10
N GLU A 74 -15.99 6.04 -10.75
CA GLU A 74 -14.88 6.94 -10.46
C GLU A 74 -14.05 6.41 -9.30
N PHE A 75 -14.70 5.96 -8.22
CA PHE A 75 -14.04 5.35 -7.08
C PHE A 75 -13.15 4.16 -7.48
N VAL A 76 -13.69 3.23 -8.27
CA VAL A 76 -12.93 2.05 -8.74
C VAL A 76 -11.73 2.47 -9.56
N GLN A 77 -11.88 3.46 -10.45
CA GLN A 77 -10.77 3.93 -11.27
C GLN A 77 -9.67 4.58 -10.42
N TYR A 78 -10.04 5.47 -9.50
CA TYR A 78 -9.08 6.17 -8.64
C TYR A 78 -8.36 5.22 -7.70
N ILE A 79 -9.09 4.31 -7.03
CA ILE A 79 -8.46 3.37 -6.09
C ILE A 79 -7.54 2.39 -6.82
N ASN A 80 -7.94 1.90 -8.01
CA ASN A 80 -7.12 1.02 -8.82
C ASN A 80 -5.83 1.71 -9.28
N TYR A 81 -5.91 2.97 -9.68
CA TYR A 81 -4.75 3.75 -10.07
C TYR A 81 -3.78 3.97 -8.90
N ILE A 82 -4.29 4.37 -7.72
CA ILE A 82 -3.47 4.55 -6.51
C ILE A 82 -2.79 3.24 -6.10
N PHE A 83 -3.53 2.12 -6.09
CA PHE A 83 -2.96 0.83 -5.76
C PHE A 83 -1.90 0.40 -6.78
N TYR A 84 -2.15 0.62 -8.07
CA TYR A 84 -1.17 0.37 -9.12
C TYR A 84 0.11 1.18 -8.93
N LEU A 85 0.01 2.48 -8.68
CA LEU A 85 1.16 3.34 -8.43
C LEU A 85 1.95 2.87 -7.22
N PHE A 86 1.28 2.57 -6.11
CA PHE A 86 1.95 2.17 -4.88
C PHE A 86 2.64 0.83 -5.04
N PHE A 87 2.00 -0.11 -5.74
CA PHE A 87 2.57 -1.43 -5.94
C PHE A 87 3.80 -1.42 -6.87
N ASN A 88 3.79 -0.58 -7.92
CA ASN A 88 4.80 -0.64 -8.97
C ASN A 88 5.85 0.47 -8.92
N VAL A 89 5.56 1.61 -8.29
CA VAL A 89 6.35 2.84 -8.42
C VAL A 89 6.88 3.34 -7.06
N SER A 90 6.49 2.71 -5.95
CA SER A 90 6.99 3.11 -4.63
C SER A 90 8.50 3.12 -4.55
N SER A 91 9.05 4.17 -3.95
CA SER A 91 10.49 4.39 -3.74
C SER A 91 11.09 3.46 -2.67
N TYR A 92 10.27 2.68 -1.97
CA TYR A 92 10.68 1.60 -1.09
C TYR A 92 9.68 0.44 -1.18
N PRO A 93 10.11 -0.80 -0.91
CA PRO A 93 9.21 -1.96 -0.94
C PRO A 93 8.07 -1.79 0.07
N LEU A 94 6.84 -1.81 -0.43
CA LEU A 94 5.65 -1.88 0.41
C LEU A 94 5.36 -3.34 0.77
N THR A 95 4.95 -3.55 2.01
CA THR A 95 4.64 -4.88 2.55
C THR A 95 3.14 -5.01 2.68
N LEU A 96 2.62 -6.20 2.40
CA LEU A 96 1.23 -6.53 2.64
C LEU A 96 1.09 -7.23 4.00
N GLY A 97 0.02 -6.91 4.70
CA GLY A 97 -0.34 -7.52 5.97
C GLY A 97 -0.83 -8.97 5.85
N CYS A 98 -1.02 -9.57 7.02
CA CYS A 98 -1.64 -10.88 7.18
C CYS A 98 -2.97 -10.70 7.94
N GLN A 99 -4.09 -10.80 7.22
CA GLN A 99 -5.43 -10.73 7.80
C GLN A 99 -5.66 -11.77 8.90
N HIS A 100 -5.28 -13.03 8.66
CA HIS A 100 -5.41 -14.12 9.66
C HIS A 100 -4.57 -13.86 10.92
N CYS A 101 -3.47 -13.13 10.78
CA CYS A 101 -2.55 -12.80 11.86
C CYS A 101 -2.88 -11.45 12.51
N LYS A 102 -3.94 -10.75 12.04
CA LYS A 102 -4.30 -9.38 12.42
C LYS A 102 -3.13 -8.38 12.35
N LYS A 103 -2.26 -8.55 11.35
CA LYS A 103 -1.11 -7.67 11.11
C LYS A 103 -1.32 -6.89 9.84
N LEU A 104 -1.11 -5.58 9.89
CA LEU A 104 -1.11 -4.73 8.69
C LEU A 104 0.29 -4.64 8.11
N GLY A 105 0.38 -4.44 6.80
CA GLY A 105 1.61 -4.10 6.11
C GLY A 105 1.69 -2.60 5.88
N SER A 106 2.88 -2.16 5.44
CA SER A 106 3.09 -0.75 5.11
C SER A 106 2.19 -0.29 3.95
N PHE A 107 1.77 -1.18 3.05
CA PHE A 107 0.85 -0.78 1.97
C PHE A 107 -0.48 -0.31 2.55
N GLU A 108 -1.15 -1.14 3.34
CA GLU A 108 -2.47 -0.83 3.91
C GLU A 108 -2.41 0.41 4.79
N LEU A 109 -1.35 0.52 5.61
CA LEU A 109 -1.16 1.67 6.48
C LEU A 109 -0.97 2.98 5.71
N ASN A 110 -0.18 2.98 4.63
CA ASN A 110 0.00 4.17 3.80
C ASN A 110 -1.32 4.60 3.15
N CYS A 111 -2.13 3.64 2.64
CA CYS A 111 -3.44 3.95 2.08
C CYS A 111 -4.38 4.55 3.14
N MET A 112 -4.48 3.93 4.31
CA MET A 112 -5.32 4.45 5.41
C MET A 112 -4.87 5.82 5.88
N ALA A 113 -3.56 6.03 6.07
CA ALA A 113 -3.01 7.30 6.51
C ALA A 113 -3.32 8.43 5.53
N LEU A 114 -3.14 8.21 4.22
CA LEU A 114 -3.40 9.23 3.20
C LEU A 114 -4.87 9.68 3.18
N VAL A 115 -5.78 8.71 3.17
CA VAL A 115 -7.23 8.99 3.18
C VAL A 115 -7.61 9.66 4.50
N SER A 116 -7.12 9.16 5.64
CA SER A 116 -7.39 9.77 6.95
C SER A 116 -6.88 11.21 7.06
N PHE A 117 -5.63 11.48 6.64
CA PHE A 117 -5.09 12.84 6.62
C PHE A 117 -5.93 13.77 5.75
N ARG A 118 -6.39 13.30 4.57
CA ARG A 118 -7.24 14.14 3.72
C ARG A 118 -8.62 14.39 4.31
N GLN A 119 -9.25 13.39 4.90
CA GLN A 119 -10.53 13.57 5.62
C GLN A 119 -10.42 14.58 6.78
N ASN A 120 -9.23 14.72 7.37
CA ASN A 120 -8.94 15.68 8.46
C ASN A 120 -8.34 17.01 7.96
N ASN A 121 -8.29 17.25 6.66
CA ASN A 121 -7.70 18.45 6.04
C ASN A 121 -6.19 18.65 6.29
N ASP A 122 -5.46 17.59 6.64
CA ASP A 122 -4.01 17.60 6.85
C ASP A 122 -3.23 17.52 5.53
N ASN A 123 -3.48 18.49 4.63
CA ASN A 123 -2.90 18.55 3.28
C ASN A 123 -1.38 18.40 3.27
N HIS A 124 -0.69 18.98 4.25
CA HIS A 124 0.76 18.91 4.36
C HIS A 124 1.24 17.48 4.66
N LEU A 125 0.55 16.73 5.52
CA LEU A 125 0.87 15.34 5.83
C LEU A 125 0.59 14.44 4.64
N THR A 126 -0.52 14.65 3.92
CA THR A 126 -0.80 13.92 2.68
C THR A 126 0.31 14.14 1.66
N LYS A 127 0.70 15.40 1.42
CA LYS A 127 1.75 15.72 0.46
C LYS A 127 3.10 15.13 0.84
N ASN A 128 3.46 15.24 2.12
CA ASN A 128 4.71 14.69 2.65
C ASN A 128 4.72 13.16 2.52
N LEU A 129 3.61 12.49 2.83
CA LEU A 129 3.53 11.04 2.75
C LEU A 129 3.55 10.54 1.30
N LEU A 130 2.85 11.19 0.38
CA LEU A 130 2.97 10.89 -1.06
C LEU A 130 4.40 11.10 -1.55
N GLY A 131 5.04 12.20 -1.15
CA GLY A 131 6.44 12.50 -1.49
C GLY A 131 7.41 11.46 -0.92
N HIS A 132 7.08 10.92 0.23
CA HIS A 132 7.83 9.85 0.87
C HIS A 132 7.68 8.52 0.12
N ILE A 133 6.45 8.12 -0.22
CA ILE A 133 6.14 6.87 -0.94
C ILE A 133 6.67 6.92 -2.37
N LEU A 134 6.26 7.90 -3.16
CA LEU A 134 6.50 7.96 -4.61
C LEU A 134 7.72 8.82 -5.01
N GLY A 135 8.33 9.52 -4.05
CA GLY A 135 9.39 10.50 -4.32
C GLY A 135 8.85 11.92 -4.52
N ILE A 136 9.76 12.89 -4.66
CA ILE A 136 9.46 14.33 -4.56
C ILE A 136 8.61 14.85 -5.75
N ASN A 137 8.47 14.08 -6.83
CA ASN A 137 7.87 14.51 -8.09
C ASN A 137 6.60 13.72 -8.47
N TYR A 138 5.79 13.27 -7.51
CA TYR A 138 4.49 12.66 -7.85
C TYR A 138 3.58 13.70 -8.53
N SER A 139 2.68 13.24 -9.42
CA SER A 139 1.79 14.12 -10.18
C SER A 139 0.71 14.74 -9.29
N GLU A 140 0.25 15.96 -9.65
CA GLU A 140 -0.91 16.56 -8.99
C GLU A 140 -2.15 15.66 -9.11
N ASP A 141 -2.29 14.91 -10.21
CA ASP A 141 -3.35 13.92 -10.40
C ASP A 141 -3.38 12.86 -9.30
N THR A 142 -2.21 12.40 -8.84
CA THR A 142 -2.13 11.41 -7.75
C THR A 142 -2.74 11.97 -6.47
N LYS A 143 -2.46 13.24 -6.16
CA LYS A 143 -3.08 13.92 -5.02
C LYS A 143 -4.58 14.09 -5.23
N ASN A 144 -5.00 14.53 -6.41
CA ASN A 144 -6.42 14.73 -6.72
C ASN A 144 -7.22 13.42 -6.57
N TYR A 145 -6.65 12.28 -6.95
CA TYR A 145 -7.31 10.98 -6.74
C TYR A 145 -7.43 10.60 -5.26
N ILE A 146 -6.43 10.91 -4.42
CA ILE A 146 -6.57 10.71 -2.97
C ILE A 146 -7.64 11.64 -2.39
N ASP A 147 -7.73 12.88 -2.86
CA ASP A 147 -8.76 13.83 -2.45
C ASP A 147 -10.16 13.29 -2.79
N LEU A 148 -10.36 12.85 -4.04
CA LEU A 148 -11.63 12.29 -4.51
C LEU A 148 -12.02 11.00 -3.77
N ILE A 149 -11.08 10.08 -3.55
CA ILE A 149 -11.30 8.87 -2.73
C ILE A 149 -11.77 9.28 -1.32
N SER A 150 -11.14 10.29 -0.73
CA SER A 150 -11.45 10.74 0.64
C SER A 150 -12.83 11.40 0.72
N GLU A 151 -13.19 12.20 -0.29
CA GLU A 151 -14.51 12.81 -0.42
C GLU A 151 -15.62 11.76 -0.57
N ILE A 152 -15.43 10.76 -1.43
CA ILE A 152 -16.37 9.65 -1.62
C ILE A 152 -16.57 8.90 -0.30
N TYR A 153 -15.49 8.59 0.42
CA TYR A 153 -15.60 7.99 1.75
C TYR A 153 -16.42 8.85 2.72
N LEU A 154 -16.21 10.18 2.73
CA LEU A 154 -16.97 11.08 3.61
C LEU A 154 -18.46 11.15 3.24
N LYS A 155 -18.80 11.22 1.94
CA LYS A 155 -20.18 11.18 1.45
C LYS A 155 -20.90 9.91 1.92
N SER A 156 -20.22 8.77 1.85
CA SER A 156 -20.74 7.46 2.28
C SER A 156 -20.61 7.19 3.79
N ASN A 157 -20.33 8.21 4.61
CA ASN A 157 -20.16 8.09 6.06
C ASN A 157 -19.09 7.07 6.51
N LEU A 158 -18.08 6.83 5.65
CA LEU A 158 -16.92 6.00 5.92
C LEU A 158 -15.78 6.87 6.45
N LYS A 159 -15.73 7.07 7.78
CA LYS A 159 -14.68 7.88 8.42
C LYS A 159 -13.51 7.01 8.87
N LEU A 160 -12.31 7.34 8.42
CA LEU A 160 -11.08 6.71 8.89
C LEU A 160 -10.57 7.45 10.13
N GLN A 161 -10.09 6.69 11.11
CA GLN A 161 -9.52 7.29 12.32
C GLN A 161 -8.11 7.82 12.01
N LEU A 162 -7.85 9.03 12.49
CA LEU A 162 -6.49 9.55 12.54
C LEU A 162 -5.75 8.85 13.68
N ARG A 163 -4.70 8.12 13.34
CA ARG A 163 -3.99 7.25 14.27
C ARG A 163 -2.56 7.74 14.52
N PRO A 164 -2.07 7.77 15.76
CA PRO A 164 -0.71 8.23 16.06
C PRO A 164 0.37 7.39 15.36
N GLU A 165 0.10 6.10 15.13
CA GLU A 165 1.00 5.16 14.46
C GLU A 165 1.31 5.56 13.01
N TYR A 166 0.53 6.44 12.38
CA TYR A 166 0.84 6.97 11.06
C TYR A 166 2.12 7.81 11.04
N GLN A 167 2.58 8.32 12.20
CA GLN A 167 3.86 9.02 12.31
C GLN A 167 5.06 8.09 12.04
N ASP A 168 4.94 6.80 12.35
CA ASP A 168 6.00 5.82 12.13
C ASP A 168 6.26 5.58 10.63
N LEU A 169 5.28 5.89 9.77
CA LEU A 169 5.41 5.74 8.31
C LEU A 169 6.52 6.61 7.71
N PHE A 170 6.75 7.79 8.29
CA PHE A 170 7.81 8.70 7.84
C PHE A 170 9.22 8.18 8.18
N GLN A 171 9.34 7.21 9.10
CA GLN A 171 10.61 6.59 9.44
C GLN A 171 10.99 5.41 8.52
N LEU A 172 10.00 4.84 7.82
CA LEU A 172 10.18 3.61 7.03
C LEU A 172 11.24 3.74 5.94
N LYS A 173 11.12 4.72 5.05
CA LYS A 173 12.08 4.94 3.95
C LYS A 173 13.50 5.14 4.46
N SER A 174 13.66 5.91 5.53
CA SER A 174 14.95 6.16 6.18
C SER A 174 15.56 4.87 6.73
N ALA A 175 14.74 4.03 7.38
CA ALA A 175 15.17 2.72 7.87
C ALA A 175 15.60 1.79 6.72
N PHE A 176 14.85 1.75 5.61
CA PHE A 176 15.21 0.98 4.42
C PHE A 176 16.52 1.45 3.78
N MET A 177 16.69 2.76 3.56
CA MET A 177 17.92 3.29 2.97
C MET A 177 19.15 2.98 3.84
N ASN A 178 19.04 3.16 5.16
CA ASN A 178 20.11 2.84 6.10
C ASN A 178 20.43 1.33 6.15
N HIS A 179 19.42 0.48 6.02
CA HIS A 179 19.61 -0.96 5.93
C HIS A 179 20.35 -1.32 4.64
N SER A 180 19.89 -0.87 3.48
CA SER A 180 20.54 -1.16 2.18
C SER A 180 22.00 -0.70 2.12
N LEU A 181 22.33 0.47 2.70
CA LEU A 181 23.71 0.96 2.77
C LEU A 181 24.63 0.10 3.66
N LYS A 182 24.12 -0.44 4.76
CA LYS A 182 24.90 -1.34 5.64
C LYS A 182 25.32 -2.62 4.95
N TYR A 183 24.48 -3.18 4.08
CA TYR A 183 24.81 -4.41 3.35
C TYR A 183 25.76 -4.17 2.16
N LEU A 184 25.75 -2.96 1.59
CA LEU A 184 26.71 -2.55 0.57
C LEU A 184 28.08 -2.18 1.16
N GLY A 185 28.13 -1.67 2.40
CA GLY A 185 29.38 -1.35 3.11
C GLY A 185 30.14 -2.55 3.69
N SER A 186 29.53 -3.74 3.69
CA SER A 186 30.16 -5.00 4.14
C SER A 186 30.80 -5.81 3.00
N ILE A 187 30.93 -5.21 1.80
CA ILE A 187 31.71 -5.74 0.68
C ILE A 187 32.89 -4.79 0.46
N ASN A 188 33.86 -4.79 1.38
CA ASN A 188 35.20 -4.25 1.20
C ASN A 188 36.16 -4.99 2.13
#